data_AF-A0A2V4E1A0-F1
#
_entry.id   AF-A0A2V4E1A0-F1
#
_cell.length_a   1.000
_cell.length_b   1.000
_cell.length_c   1.000
_cell.angle_alpha   90.00
_cell.angle_beta   90.00
_cell.angle_gamma   90.00
#
_symmetry.space_group_name_H-M   'P 1'
#
loop_
_entity.id
_entity.type
_entity.pdbx_description
1 polymer ?
#
loop_
_entity_poly.entity_id
_entity_poly.type
_entity_poly.pdbx_seq_one_letter_code
_entity_poly.pdbx_strand_id
1 'polypeptide(L)' 'MLPVKEGTILTTYRVKKLFEVDAGDITPWLGKKGEAQQFFTKNKTIGDLIDSGHLEVVDRKIICP' A
#
# COMPACT_ATOMS: atom_id res chain seq x y z
N MET A 1 -31.04 0.48 -10.52
CA MET A 1 -29.65 0.94 -10.38
C MET A 1 -28.76 -0.28 -10.39
N LEU A 2 -27.83 -0.40 -11.34
CA LEU A 2 -26.87 -1.50 -11.34
C LEU A 2 -25.84 -1.25 -10.22
N PRO A 3 -25.39 -2.28 -9.48
CA PRO A 3 -24.40 -2.10 -8.43
C PRO A 3 -23.09 -1.61 -9.05
N VAL A 4 -22.54 -0.52 -8.53
CA VAL A 4 -21.19 -0.07 -8.85
C VAL A 4 -20.25 -1.19 -8.39
N LYS A 5 -19.57 -1.87 -9.33
CA LYS A 5 -18.51 -2.82 -8.96
C LYS A 5 -17.42 -2.01 -8.26
N GLU A 6 -17.23 -2.22 -6.95
CA GLU A 6 -16.11 -1.64 -6.20
C GLU A 6 -14.81 -2.25 -6.73
N GLY A 7 -14.13 -1.54 -7.62
CA GLY A 7 -12.79 -1.92 -8.08
C GLY A 7 -11.78 -1.72 -6.96
N THR A 8 -10.77 -2.59 -6.89
CA THR A 8 -9.64 -2.40 -5.97
C THR A 8 -8.80 -1.22 -6.47
N ILE A 9 -8.28 -0.39 -5.57
CA ILE A 9 -7.40 0.73 -5.93
C ILE A 9 -5.95 0.29 -5.76
N LEU A 10 -5.19 0.33 -6.85
CA LEU A 10 -3.74 0.21 -6.82
C LEU A 10 -3.12 1.60 -6.81
N THR A 11 -2.36 1.91 -5.77
CA THR A 11 -1.63 3.18 -5.65
C THR A 11 -0.12 2.92 -5.61
N THR A 12 0.63 3.63 -6.43
CA THR A 12 2.09 3.57 -6.45
C THR A 12 2.68 4.80 -5.77
N TYR A 13 3.63 4.59 -4.86
CA TYR A 13 4.31 5.64 -4.12
C TYR A 13 5.80 5.66 -4.43
N ARG A 14 6.41 6.84 -4.38
CA ARG A 14 7.87 7.04 -4.42
C ARG A 14 8.35 7.55 -3.06
N VAL A 15 9.42 6.94 -2.56
CA VAL A 15 10.11 7.40 -1.33
C VAL A 15 10.94 8.63 -1.67
N LYS A 16 10.70 9.74 -0.97
CA LYS A 16 11.37 11.03 -1.16
C LYS A 16 12.34 11.36 -0.02
N LYS A 17 12.03 10.88 1.18
CA LYS A 17 12.89 10.98 2.38
C LYS A 17 12.94 9.62 3.04
N LEU A 18 14.08 9.30 3.66
CA LEU A 18 14.25 8.05 4.40
C LEU A 18 13.36 8.04 5.64
N PHE A 19 12.77 6.88 5.93
CA PHE A 19 12.04 6.61 7.17
C PHE A 19 12.15 5.12 7.51
N GLU A 20 12.00 4.80 8.79
CA GLU A 20 12.07 3.42 9.26
C GLU A 20 10.76 2.66 9.01
N VAL A 21 10.91 1.37 8.70
CA VAL A 21 9.81 0.41 8.53
C VAL A 21 10.22 -0.92 9.15
N ASP A 22 9.23 -1.69 9.60
CA ASP A 22 9.44 -3.11 9.86
C ASP A 22 9.19 -3.89 8.57
N ALA A 23 10.28 -4.36 7.97
CA ALA A 23 10.22 -5.21 6.79
C ALA A 23 10.08 -6.67 7.21
N GLY A 24 9.20 -7.42 6.55
CA GLY A 24 9.04 -8.85 6.80
C GLY A 24 8.24 -9.52 5.70
N ASP A 25 8.25 -10.84 5.69
CA ASP A 25 7.47 -11.62 4.73
C ASP A 25 5.99 -11.59 5.10
N ILE A 26 5.12 -11.60 4.09
CA ILE A 26 3.68 -11.77 4.29
C ILE A 26 3.44 -13.23 4.68
N THR A 27 2.74 -13.49 5.78
CA THR A 27 2.41 -14.87 6.13
C THR A 27 1.28 -15.43 5.25
N PRO A 28 1.25 -16.74 4.97
CA PRO A 28 0.14 -17.35 4.25
C PRO A 28 -1.21 -17.09 4.94
N TRP A 29 -2.17 -16.54 4.22
CA TRP A 29 -3.51 -16.23 4.73
C TRP A 29 -4.54 -16.19 3.59
N LEU A 30 -5.83 -16.38 3.89
CA LEU A 30 -6.94 -16.41 2.90
C LEU A 30 -6.73 -17.39 1.72
N GLY A 31 -6.12 -18.55 1.99
CA GLY A 31 -5.82 -19.55 0.95
C GLY A 31 -4.75 -19.11 -0.06
N LYS A 32 -3.99 -18.05 0.26
CA LYS A 32 -2.85 -17.56 -0.54
C LYS A 32 -1.54 -17.84 0.20
N LYS A 33 -0.48 -18.02 -0.59
CA LYS A 33 0.83 -18.42 -0.07
C LYS A 33 1.58 -17.32 0.70
N GLY A 34 1.29 -16.04 0.45
CA GLY A 34 2.03 -14.94 1.10
C GLY A 34 3.53 -15.01 0.81
N GLU A 35 3.97 -14.82 -0.44
CA GLU A 35 5.39 -14.94 -0.80
C GLU A 35 6.06 -13.57 -1.03
N ALA A 36 5.31 -12.49 -0.82
CA ALA A 36 5.81 -11.13 -1.00
C ALA A 36 6.33 -10.55 0.32
N GLN A 37 7.22 -9.58 0.20
CA GLN A 37 7.68 -8.76 1.31
C GLN A 37 6.69 -7.62 1.57
N GLN A 38 6.39 -7.36 2.84
CA GLN A 38 5.61 -6.22 3.30
C GLN A 38 6.45 -5.29 4.18
N PHE A 39 6.05 -4.02 4.23
CA PHE A 39 6.71 -2.97 5.01
C PHE A 39 5.67 -2.30 5.92
N PHE A 40 5.80 -2.50 7.23
CA PHE A 40 4.93 -1.85 8.22
C PHE A 40 5.54 -0.53 8.69
N THR A 41 4.75 0.54 8.60
CA THR A 41 5.14 1.90 8.96
C THR A 41 4.98 2.22 10.45
N LYS A 42 4.89 1.18 11.30
CA LYS A 42 4.68 1.20 12.76
C LYS A 42 3.52 2.09 13.19
N ASN A 43 3.79 3.38 13.36
CA ASN A 43 2.93 4.39 13.97
C ASN A 43 2.51 5.50 13.00
N LYS A 44 2.89 5.41 11.72
CA LYS A 44 2.53 6.39 10.69
C LYS A 44 1.62 5.75 9.67
N THR A 45 0.56 6.43 9.30
CA THR A 45 -0.25 6.05 8.15
C THR A 45 0.47 6.46 6.86
N ILE A 46 0.01 5.94 5.71
CA ILE A 46 0.49 6.41 4.41
C ILE A 46 0.17 7.91 4.21
N GLY A 47 -0.96 8.39 4.75
CA GLY A 47 -1.32 9.81 4.72
C GLY A 47 -0.30 10.68 5.45
N ASP A 48 0.08 10.31 6.68
CA ASP A 48 1.07 11.04 7.47
C ASP A 48 2.43 11.13 6.75
N LEU A 49 2.81 10.05 6.05
CA LEU A 49 4.04 10.00 5.28
C LEU A 49 4.00 10.87 4.02
N ILE A 50 2.83 11.07 3.42
CA ILE A 50 2.62 12.01 2.32
C ILE A 50 2.68 13.44 2.85
N ASP A 51 1.93 13.75 3.91
CA ASP A 51 1.83 15.10 4.47
C ASP A 51 3.17 15.61 5.00
N SER A 52 4.00 14.72 5.54
CA SER A 52 5.37 15.04 5.99
C SER A 52 6.42 15.03 4.85
N GLY A 53 6.00 14.71 3.63
CA GLY A 53 6.85 14.70 2.43
C GLY A 53 7.86 13.55 2.36
N HIS A 54 7.59 12.44 3.04
CA HIS A 54 8.39 11.21 2.93
C HIS A 54 7.97 10.35 1.72
N LEU A 55 6.68 10.38 1.38
CA LEU A 55 6.11 9.69 0.23
C LEU A 55 5.47 10.68 -0.76
N GLU A 56 5.52 10.33 -2.03
CA GLU A 56 4.85 11.03 -3.13
C GLU A 56 3.99 10.01 -3.90
N VAL A 57 2.73 10.34 -4.19
CA VAL A 57 1.87 9.51 -5.05
C VAL A 57 2.34 9.66 -6.50
N VAL A 58 2.69 8.56 -7.14
CA VAL A 58 3.15 8.52 -8.54
C VAL A 58 2.02 8.15 -9.48
N ASP A 59 1.16 7.22 -9.08
CA ASP A 59 0.10 6.67 -9.92
C ASP A 59 -1.04 6.13 -9.05
N ARG A 60 -2.26 6.17 -9.59
CA ARG A 60 -3.46 5.61 -8.97
C ARG A 60 -4.35 5.00 -10.04
N LYS A 61 -4.55 3.68 -9.96
CA LYS A 61 -5.34 2.91 -10.93
C LYS A 61 -6.46 2.14 -10.24
N ILE A 62 -7.61 2.07 -10.89
CA ILE A 62 -8.68 1.17 -10.50
C ILE A 62 -8.42 -0.16 -11.21
N ILE A 63 -8.18 -1.22 -10.43
CA ILE A 63 -8.07 -2.59 -10.93
C ILE A 63 -9.37 -3.31 -10.58
N CYS A 64 -10.15 -3.62 -11.61
CA CYS A 64 -11.29 -4.52 -11.52
C CYS A 64 -10.78 -5.96 -11.68
N PRO A 65 -11.01 -6.86 -10.71
CA PRO A 65 -10.75 -8.28 -10.89
C PRO A 65 -11.66 -8.90 -11.96
#